data_AF-A0A924V1Z8-F1
#
_entry.id   AF-A0A924V1Z8-F1
#
_cell.length_a   1.000
_cell.length_b   1.000
_cell.length_c   1.000
_cell.angle_alpha   90.00
_cell.angle_beta   90.00
_cell.angle_gamma   90.00
#
_symmetry.space_group_name_H-M   'P 1'
#
loop_
_entity.id
_entity.type
_entity.pdbx_description
1 polymer ?
#
loop_
_entity_poly.entity_id
_entity_poly.type
_entity_poly.pdbx_seq_one_letter_code
_entity_poly.pdbx_strand_id
1 'polypeptide(L)'
;MVTSKNNYVLIDYENVQVQSLALLKEDNFNVIIFLGKTNTKLDKSLVIQIQQRGEKARYVELETSGKNALDFHIAYYIGQLSSSDPSGCFHVISKDTGFDPLLQHLKSKKISAVRSESIETMPCFEQRKTEANKQVPKAKEKSVTKPEVSEKQRHHKYFTEYLTVLIKRHPANPKTIAGLFNHMKSHLDKNMTNQTFQKLLQAFVQNGYIKLNDKKLT
;
A
#
# COMPACT_ATOMS: atom_id res chain seq x y z
N MET A 1 29.31 -13.88 -1.56
CA MET A 1 28.05 -13.46 -2.18
C MET A 1 27.16 -12.93 -1.08
N VAL A 2 26.69 -11.67 -1.15
CA VAL A 2 25.71 -11.16 -0.18
C VAL A 2 24.36 -11.73 -0.60
N THR A 3 23.92 -12.81 0.03
CA THR A 3 22.57 -13.34 -0.18
C THR A 3 21.58 -12.35 0.44
N SER A 4 20.89 -11.59 -0.39
CA SER A 4 19.77 -10.75 0.04
C SER A 4 18.74 -11.63 0.76
N LYS A 5 18.33 -11.23 1.97
CA LYS A 5 17.31 -11.95 2.73
C LYS A 5 16.00 -12.06 1.94
N ASN A 6 15.35 -13.21 2.03
CA ASN A 6 14.02 -13.41 1.47
C ASN A 6 13.00 -12.57 2.24
N ASN A 7 12.07 -11.97 1.50
CA ASN A 7 10.92 -11.25 2.03
C ASN A 7 9.66 -12.05 1.68
N TYR A 8 8.99 -12.58 2.69
CA TYR A 8 7.72 -13.27 2.54
C TYR A 8 6.59 -12.28 2.77
N VAL A 9 5.75 -12.04 1.77
CA VAL A 9 4.61 -11.13 1.84
C VAL A 9 3.33 -11.95 1.91
N LEU A 10 2.73 -11.98 3.09
CA LEU A 10 1.53 -12.75 3.40
C LEU A 10 0.33 -11.79 3.39
N ILE A 11 -0.51 -11.91 2.36
CA ILE A 11 -1.61 -10.98 2.10
C ILE A 11 -2.90 -11.61 2.60
N ASP A 12 -3.50 -10.96 3.58
CA ASP A 12 -4.88 -11.20 4.00
C ASP A 12 -5.82 -10.50 3.01
N TYR A 13 -6.26 -11.26 2.00
CA TYR A 13 -7.08 -10.71 0.91
C TYR A 13 -8.54 -10.46 1.33
N GLU A 14 -8.99 -11.06 2.42
CA GLU A 14 -10.32 -10.80 2.99
C GLU A 14 -10.36 -9.38 3.56
N ASN A 15 -9.29 -8.97 4.24
CA ASN A 15 -9.18 -7.64 4.83
C ASN A 15 -8.66 -6.57 3.85
N VAL A 16 -7.71 -6.93 2.98
CA VAL A 16 -7.03 -6.00 2.06
C VAL A 16 -7.07 -6.51 0.62
N GLN A 17 -7.94 -5.92 -0.19
CA GLN A 17 -8.01 -6.18 -1.63
C GLN A 17 -6.87 -5.48 -2.37
N VAL A 18 -5.71 -6.14 -2.41
CA VAL A 18 -4.53 -5.64 -3.11
C VAL A 18 -4.78 -5.63 -4.63
N GLN A 19 -4.56 -4.48 -5.26
CA GLN A 19 -4.77 -4.30 -6.71
C GLN A 19 -3.48 -4.44 -7.54
N SER A 20 -2.31 -4.32 -6.91
CA SER A 20 -1.02 -4.28 -7.59
C SER A 20 0.10 -4.87 -6.74
N LEU A 21 1.01 -5.59 -7.40
CA LEU A 21 2.24 -6.14 -6.83
C LEU A 21 3.47 -5.44 -7.42
N ALA A 22 3.30 -4.30 -8.09
CA ALA A 22 4.37 -3.62 -8.83
C ALA A 22 5.57 -3.18 -7.96
N LEU A 23 5.42 -3.09 -6.64
CA LEU A 23 6.53 -2.79 -5.72
C LEU A 23 7.35 -4.03 -5.35
N LEU A 24 6.82 -5.22 -5.60
CA LEU A 24 7.43 -6.51 -5.23
C LEU A 24 8.16 -7.14 -6.42
N LYS A 25 8.87 -6.33 -7.22
CA LYS A 25 9.51 -6.81 -8.47
C LYS A 25 10.74 -7.67 -8.23
N GLU A 26 11.49 -7.43 -7.15
CA GLU A 26 12.73 -8.15 -6.86
C GLU A 26 12.47 -9.65 -6.56
N ASP A 27 13.44 -10.49 -6.92
CA ASP A 27 13.34 -11.95 -6.82
C ASP A 27 13.36 -12.48 -5.38
N ASN A 28 13.78 -11.65 -4.43
CA ASN A 28 13.76 -11.98 -3.02
C ASN A 28 12.36 -11.84 -2.40
N PHE A 29 11.36 -11.30 -3.10
CA PHE A 29 9.98 -11.26 -2.63
C PHE A 29 9.22 -12.54 -3.03
N ASN A 30 8.72 -13.25 -2.02
CA ASN A 30 7.85 -14.40 -2.15
C ASN A 30 6.45 -13.99 -1.65
N VAL A 31 5.43 -14.06 -2.50
CA VAL A 31 4.08 -13.56 -2.21
C VAL A 31 3.11 -14.72 -2.00
N ILE A 32 2.35 -14.67 -0.91
CA ILE A 32 1.31 -15.64 -0.61
C ILE A 32 0.02 -14.86 -0.36
N ILE A 33 -0.98 -15.06 -1.22
CA ILE A 33 -2.30 -14.44 -1.08
C ILE A 33 -3.25 -15.46 -0.46
N PHE A 34 -3.75 -15.14 0.74
CA PHE A 34 -4.72 -15.95 1.45
C PHE A 34 -6.13 -15.51 1.07
N LEU A 35 -6.91 -16.45 0.55
CA LEU A 35 -8.27 -16.22 0.07
C LEU A 35 -9.26 -16.88 1.03
N GLY A 36 -10.18 -16.08 1.58
CA GLY A 36 -11.32 -16.58 2.31
C GLY A 36 -12.40 -17.12 1.37
N LYS A 37 -13.35 -17.87 1.93
CA LYS A 37 -14.46 -18.50 1.19
C LYS A 37 -15.28 -17.52 0.34
N THR A 38 -15.36 -16.25 0.75
CA THR A 38 -16.12 -15.21 0.06
C THR A 38 -15.37 -14.64 -1.16
N ASN A 39 -14.07 -14.88 -1.29
CA ASN A 39 -13.22 -14.38 -2.39
C ASN A 39 -13.37 -15.22 -3.67
N THR A 40 -14.61 -15.34 -4.17
CA THR A 40 -14.94 -16.13 -5.38
C THR A 40 -14.51 -15.48 -6.69
N LYS A 41 -14.05 -14.23 -6.66
CA LYS A 41 -13.60 -13.48 -7.84
C LYS A 41 -12.35 -12.70 -7.51
N LEU A 42 -11.41 -12.70 -8.45
CA LEU A 42 -10.16 -11.96 -8.37
C LEU A 42 -10.03 -11.01 -9.57
N ASP A 43 -9.39 -9.88 -9.35
CA ASP A 43 -9.10 -8.95 -10.42
C ASP A 43 -8.13 -9.57 -11.43
N LYS A 44 -8.47 -9.49 -12.72
CA LYS A 44 -7.65 -10.03 -13.81
C LYS A 44 -6.22 -9.50 -13.77
N SER A 45 -6.05 -8.22 -13.43
CA SER A 45 -4.73 -7.60 -13.30
C SER A 45 -3.87 -8.26 -12.21
N LEU A 46 -4.47 -8.58 -11.06
CA LEU A 46 -3.78 -9.27 -9.97
C LEU A 46 -3.38 -10.68 -10.38
N VAL A 47 -4.29 -11.42 -11.02
CA VAL A 47 -4.03 -12.78 -11.51
C VAL A 47 -2.86 -12.82 -12.48
N ILE A 48 -2.82 -11.90 -13.45
CA ILE A 48 -1.72 -11.79 -14.41
C ILE A 48 -0.40 -11.50 -13.68
N GLN A 49 -0.39 -10.58 -12.71
CA GLN A 49 0.82 -10.25 -11.96
C GLN A 49 1.33 -11.42 -11.12
N ILE A 50 0.44 -12.23 -10.52
CA ILE A 50 0.82 -13.43 -9.77
C ILE A 50 1.43 -14.47 -10.71
N GLN A 51 0.77 -14.78 -11.84
CA GLN A 51 1.26 -15.76 -12.80
C GLN A 51 2.64 -15.40 -13.37
N GLN A 52 2.88 -14.11 -13.65
CA GLN A 52 4.18 -13.63 -14.13
C GLN A 52 5.34 -13.87 -13.15
N ARG A 53 5.05 -14.06 -11.86
CA ARG A 53 6.08 -14.34 -10.83
C ARG A 53 6.40 -15.83 -10.67
N GLY A 54 5.68 -16.72 -11.34
CA GLY A 54 5.88 -18.16 -11.22
C GLY A 54 5.82 -18.63 -9.76
N GLU A 55 6.80 -19.43 -9.33
CA GLU A 55 6.85 -20.01 -7.98
C GLU A 55 7.00 -18.97 -6.85
N LYS A 56 7.37 -17.72 -7.19
CA LYS A 56 7.51 -16.62 -6.23
C LYS A 56 6.19 -15.98 -5.84
N ALA A 57 5.07 -16.42 -6.41
CA ALA A 57 3.76 -15.96 -5.98
C ALA A 57 2.70 -17.05 -6.10
N ARG A 58 1.87 -17.22 -5.07
CA ARG A 58 0.81 -18.23 -5.08
C ARG A 58 -0.41 -17.82 -4.26
N TYR A 59 -1.52 -18.47 -4.54
CA TYR A 59 -2.74 -18.40 -3.75
C TYR A 59 -2.79 -19.53 -2.72
N VAL A 60 -3.42 -19.26 -1.59
CA VAL A 60 -3.84 -20.26 -0.60
C VAL A 60 -5.31 -20.00 -0.32
N GLU A 61 -6.17 -20.90 -0.77
CA GLU A 61 -7.61 -20.83 -0.51
C GLU A 61 -7.95 -21.60 0.76
N LEU A 62 -8.83 -21.03 1.57
CA LEU A 62 -9.36 -21.70 2.75
C LEU A 62 -10.58 -22.55 2.38
N GLU A 63 -10.48 -23.86 2.63
CA GLU A 63 -11.57 -24.81 2.37
C GLU A 63 -12.78 -24.62 3.32
N THR A 64 -12.52 -24.15 4.54
CA THR A 64 -13.55 -23.99 5.57
C THR A 64 -13.59 -22.57 6.13
N SER A 65 -14.80 -22.09 6.36
CA SER A 65 -15.03 -20.79 7.00
C SER A 65 -15.09 -20.96 8.52
N GLY A 66 -14.38 -20.12 9.24
CA GLY A 66 -14.44 -20.03 10.69
C GLY A 66 -13.99 -18.65 11.14
N LYS A 67 -14.42 -18.24 12.33
CA LYS A 67 -13.94 -16.98 12.92
C LYS A 67 -12.41 -17.04 13.01
N ASN A 68 -11.73 -16.06 12.42
CA ASN A 68 -10.27 -15.95 12.38
C ASN A 68 -9.55 -17.11 11.67
N ALA A 69 -10.24 -17.89 10.84
CA ALA A 69 -9.64 -19.04 10.17
C ALA A 69 -8.47 -18.64 9.26
N LEU A 70 -8.59 -17.49 8.56
CA LEU A 70 -7.56 -16.95 7.68
C LEU A 70 -6.32 -16.54 8.49
N ASP A 71 -6.51 -15.90 9.63
CA ASP A 71 -5.43 -15.48 10.53
C ASP A 71 -4.61 -16.67 11.02
N PHE A 72 -5.27 -17.77 11.38
CA PHE A 72 -4.59 -19.00 11.78
C PHE A 72 -3.80 -19.65 10.65
N HIS A 73 -4.29 -19.58 9.40
CA HIS A 73 -3.51 -20.04 8.24
C HIS A 73 -2.27 -19.17 8.05
N ILE A 74 -2.40 -17.85 8.11
CA ILE A 74 -1.26 -16.93 8.03
C ILE A 74 -0.24 -17.26 9.13
N ALA A 75 -0.68 -17.43 10.37
CA ALA A 75 0.18 -17.79 11.50
C ALA A 75 0.90 -19.13 11.28
N TYR A 76 0.19 -20.16 10.80
CA TYR A 76 0.77 -21.45 10.44
C TYR A 76 1.87 -21.32 9.38
N TYR A 77 1.60 -20.59 8.30
CA TYR A 77 2.59 -20.40 7.23
C TYR A 77 3.81 -19.60 7.69
N ILE A 78 3.64 -18.58 8.54
CA ILE A 78 4.80 -17.89 9.14
C ILE A 78 5.63 -18.87 9.97
N GLY A 79 4.98 -19.72 10.78
CA GLY A 79 5.67 -20.75 11.57
C GLY A 79 6.46 -21.73 10.69
N GLN A 80 5.83 -22.28 9.66
CA GLN A 80 6.47 -23.20 8.72
C GLN A 80 7.66 -22.54 7.99
N LEU A 81 7.44 -21.35 7.42
CA LEU A 81 8.46 -20.64 6.64
C LEU A 81 9.62 -20.18 7.50
N SER A 82 9.37 -19.67 8.71
CA SER A 82 10.42 -19.25 9.64
C SER A 82 11.26 -20.42 10.16
N SER A 83 10.69 -21.62 10.21
CA SER A 83 11.45 -22.84 10.48
C SER A 83 12.34 -23.24 9.30
N SER A 84 11.87 -23.08 8.06
CA SER A 84 12.64 -23.43 6.86
C SER A 84 13.67 -22.38 6.43
N ASP A 85 13.38 -21.11 6.70
CA ASP A 85 14.22 -19.95 6.40
C ASP A 85 14.26 -19.01 7.63
N PRO A 86 15.11 -19.32 8.63
CA PRO A 86 15.23 -18.51 9.84
C PRO A 86 15.73 -17.09 9.60
N SER A 87 16.29 -16.81 8.41
CA SER A 87 16.81 -15.50 8.03
C SER A 87 15.78 -14.61 7.34
N GLY A 88 14.62 -15.18 6.99
CA GLY A 88 13.55 -14.52 6.27
C GLY A 88 12.91 -13.35 7.03
N CYS A 89 12.40 -12.39 6.26
CA CYS A 89 11.60 -11.27 6.75
C CYS A 89 10.14 -11.49 6.35
N PHE A 90 9.23 -11.43 7.31
CA PHE A 90 7.81 -11.71 7.14
C PHE A 90 7.00 -10.40 7.19
N HIS A 91 6.21 -10.16 6.16
CA HIS A 91 5.37 -8.96 6.02
C HIS A 91 3.92 -9.40 5.89
N VAL A 92 3.13 -9.18 6.94
CA VAL A 92 1.68 -9.43 6.92
C VAL A 92 0.99 -8.18 6.38
N ILE A 93 0.22 -8.32 5.31
CA ILE A 93 -0.56 -7.23 4.74
C ILE A 93 -2.00 -7.41 5.19
N SER A 94 -2.38 -6.68 6.25
CA SER A 94 -3.72 -6.69 6.84
C SER A 94 -3.95 -5.42 7.68
N LYS A 95 -5.19 -4.93 7.70
CA LYS A 95 -5.64 -3.88 8.65
C LYS A 95 -6.06 -4.47 9.99
N ASP A 96 -6.15 -5.78 10.13
CA ASP A 96 -6.46 -6.40 11.41
C ASP A 96 -5.27 -6.30 12.37
N THR A 97 -5.50 -5.62 13.50
CA THR A 97 -4.52 -5.51 14.60
C THR A 97 -4.43 -6.80 15.42
N GLY A 98 -5.31 -7.77 15.20
CA GLY A 98 -5.30 -9.09 15.82
C GLY A 98 -3.99 -9.87 15.62
N PHE A 99 -3.24 -9.58 14.57
CA PHE A 99 -1.91 -10.15 14.35
C PHE A 99 -0.80 -9.57 15.25
N ASP A 100 -0.99 -8.37 15.82
CA ASP A 100 0.08 -7.65 16.52
C ASP A 100 0.70 -8.45 17.69
N PRO A 101 -0.08 -9.16 18.54
CA PRO A 101 0.49 -10.04 19.57
C PRO A 101 1.37 -11.17 19.02
N LEU A 102 0.95 -11.81 17.92
CA LEU A 102 1.75 -12.85 17.25
C LEU A 102 3.06 -12.27 16.73
N LEU A 103 3.01 -11.13 16.05
CA LEU A 103 4.19 -10.49 15.47
C LEU A 103 5.16 -10.03 16.57
N GLN A 104 4.66 -9.53 17.70
CA GLN A 104 5.47 -9.22 18.87
C GLN A 104 6.16 -10.48 19.42
N HIS A 105 5.42 -11.60 19.53
CA HIS A 105 5.99 -12.87 19.97
C HIS A 105 7.10 -13.35 19.03
N LEU A 106 6.88 -13.32 17.72
CA LEU A 106 7.88 -13.71 16.72
C LEU A 106 9.15 -12.84 16.80
N LYS A 107 9.00 -11.52 16.96
CA LYS A 107 10.15 -10.61 17.18
C LYS A 107 10.93 -10.97 18.44
N SER A 108 10.27 -11.37 19.54
CA SER A 108 10.95 -11.81 20.76
C SER A 108 11.81 -13.07 20.55
N LYS A 109 11.43 -13.89 19.55
CA LYS A 109 12.17 -15.07 19.08
C LYS A 109 13.21 -14.73 17.99
N LYS A 110 13.49 -13.44 17.77
CA LYS A 110 14.39 -12.91 16.73
C LYS A 110 13.94 -13.22 15.30
N ILE A 111 12.67 -13.56 15.09
CA ILE A 111 12.07 -13.70 13.77
C ILE A 111 11.60 -12.32 13.31
N SER A 112 12.07 -11.88 12.13
CA SER A 112 11.71 -10.57 11.59
C SER A 112 10.31 -10.62 11.01
N ALA A 113 9.31 -10.10 11.72
CA ALA A 113 7.92 -10.08 11.26
C ALA A 113 7.28 -8.72 11.51
N VAL A 114 6.52 -8.19 10.55
CA VAL A 114 5.83 -6.89 10.68
C VAL A 114 4.50 -6.90 9.94
N ARG A 115 3.55 -6.09 10.41
CA ARG A 115 2.28 -5.84 9.71
C ARG A 115 2.31 -4.47 9.06
N SER A 116 1.73 -4.41 7.87
CA SER A 116 1.42 -3.18 7.15
C SER A 116 -0.02 -3.25 6.65
N GLU A 117 -0.70 -2.11 6.56
CA GLU A 117 -2.08 -2.05 6.06
C GLU A 117 -2.15 -2.24 4.54
N SER A 118 -1.01 -2.08 3.85
CA SER A 118 -0.87 -2.24 2.40
C SER A 118 0.59 -2.56 2.03
N ILE A 119 0.83 -2.98 0.79
CA ILE A 119 2.20 -3.23 0.30
C ILE A 119 3.04 -1.95 0.29
N GLU A 120 2.44 -0.82 -0.07
CA GLU A 120 3.10 0.48 -0.18
C GLU A 120 3.65 0.98 1.16
N THR A 121 3.06 0.53 2.27
CA THR A 121 3.42 0.90 3.64
C THR A 121 4.36 -0.11 4.31
N MET A 122 4.93 -1.05 3.54
CA MET A 122 5.95 -1.97 4.07
C MET A 122 7.25 -1.22 4.44
N PRO A 123 7.79 -1.42 5.66
CA PRO A 123 8.97 -0.68 6.14
C PRO A 123 10.22 -0.82 5.28
N CYS A 124 10.37 -1.95 4.57
CA CYS A 124 11.52 -2.17 3.68
C CYS A 124 11.57 -1.18 2.50
N PHE A 125 10.44 -0.56 2.12
CA PHE A 125 10.41 0.49 1.09
C PHE A 125 10.75 1.87 1.66
N GLU A 126 10.44 2.12 2.93
CA GLU A 126 10.84 3.36 3.60
C GLU A 126 12.34 3.39 3.88
N GLN A 127 12.92 2.26 4.30
CA GLN A 127 14.35 2.13 4.59
C GLN A 127 15.22 2.39 3.35
N ARG A 128 14.82 1.90 2.17
CA ARG A 128 15.54 2.17 0.89
C ARG A 128 15.61 3.65 0.52
N LYS A 129 14.59 4.45 0.83
CA LYS A 129 14.62 5.91 0.60
C LYS A 129 15.67 6.60 1.47
N THR A 130 15.94 6.08 2.66
CA THR A 130 16.97 6.62 3.56
C THR A 130 18.38 6.11 3.26
N GLU A 131 18.53 4.90 2.72
CA GLU A 131 19.83 4.32 2.35
C GLU A 131 20.38 4.91 1.04
N ALA A 132 19.52 5.26 0.08
CA ALA A 132 19.91 5.99 -1.12
C ALA A 132 20.43 7.43 -0.83
N ASN A 133 20.20 7.94 0.39
CA ASN A 133 20.59 9.29 0.80
C ASN A 133 21.77 9.31 1.81
N LYS A 134 22.43 8.18 2.06
CA LYS A 134 23.51 8.05 3.06
C LYS A 134 24.94 8.11 2.49
N GLN A 135 25.13 8.47 1.22
CA GLN A 135 26.46 8.74 0.64
C GLN A 135 26.77 10.25 0.55
N VAL A 136 26.64 11.00 1.66
CA VAL A 136 27.36 12.28 1.86
C VAL A 136 27.62 12.47 3.38
N PRO A 137 28.83 12.84 3.85
CA PRO A 137 29.12 12.92 5.28
C PRO A 137 28.49 14.13 5.98
N LYS A 138 27.70 13.79 7.00
CA LYS A 138 27.33 14.50 8.25
C LYS A 138 28.03 15.84 8.56
N ALA A 139 27.25 16.92 8.67
CA ALA A 139 27.50 18.02 9.59
C ALA A 139 26.24 18.23 10.47
N LYS A 140 26.47 18.40 11.77
CA LYS A 140 25.48 18.53 12.84
C LYS A 140 24.81 19.91 12.79
N GLU A 141 23.52 20.00 13.09
CA GLU A 141 23.01 20.94 14.08
C GLU A 141 21.58 20.62 14.52
N LYS A 142 21.34 20.77 15.82
CA LYS A 142 20.06 20.57 16.50
C LYS A 142 19.29 21.90 16.53
N SER A 143 17.99 21.88 16.30
CA SER A 143 17.03 22.71 17.05
C SER A 143 15.59 22.21 16.87
N VAL A 144 14.80 22.40 17.92
CA VAL A 144 13.46 21.86 18.19
C VAL A 144 12.40 22.90 17.82
N THR A 145 11.26 22.53 17.20
CA THR A 145 9.88 23.04 17.53
C THR A 145 8.73 22.48 16.65
N LYS A 146 7.69 21.93 17.31
CA LYS A 146 6.22 21.79 17.05
C LYS A 146 5.66 21.46 15.62
N PRO A 147 4.55 20.68 15.49
CA PRO A 147 4.27 19.85 14.32
C PRO A 147 3.56 20.60 13.18
N GLU A 148 4.28 20.84 12.09
CA GLU A 148 3.70 20.92 10.76
C GLU A 148 3.24 19.52 10.34
N VAL A 149 1.93 19.27 10.40
CA VAL A 149 1.31 18.15 9.68
C VAL A 149 1.59 18.40 8.19
N SER A 150 2.64 17.76 7.69
CA SER A 150 3.25 18.07 6.40
C SER A 150 2.20 18.12 5.28
N GLU A 151 2.21 19.18 4.47
CA GLU A 151 1.35 19.34 3.28
C GLU A 151 1.24 18.04 2.45
N LYS A 152 2.31 17.23 2.42
CA LYS A 152 2.35 15.91 1.75
C LYS A 152 1.29 14.91 2.25
N GLN A 153 1.00 14.86 3.55
CA GLN A 153 -0.02 13.96 4.11
C GLN A 153 -1.44 14.43 3.79
N ARG A 154 -1.67 15.75 3.80
CA ARG A 154 -2.94 16.35 3.35
C ARG A 154 -3.20 16.07 1.87
N HIS A 155 -2.17 16.23 1.02
CA HIS A 155 -2.29 16.02 -0.42
C HIS A 155 -2.68 14.58 -0.80
N HIS A 156 -2.22 13.57 -0.05
CA HIS A 156 -2.55 12.17 -0.33
C HIS A 156 -4.01 11.83 -0.01
N LYS A 157 -4.55 12.33 1.11
CA LYS A 157 -5.97 12.16 1.46
C LYS A 157 -6.91 12.78 0.43
N TYR A 158 -6.60 14.01 -0.02
CA TYR A 158 -7.41 14.70 -1.03
C TYR A 158 -7.38 13.97 -2.38
N PHE A 159 -6.31 13.24 -2.68
CA PHE A 159 -6.16 12.48 -3.92
C PHE A 159 -7.06 11.24 -3.96
N THR A 160 -7.06 10.44 -2.88
CA THR A 160 -7.86 9.21 -2.77
C THR A 160 -9.36 9.50 -2.65
N GLU A 161 -9.76 10.50 -1.86
CA GLU A 161 -11.17 10.89 -1.76
C GLU A 161 -11.71 11.42 -3.10
N TYR A 162 -10.92 12.20 -3.84
CA TYR A 162 -11.33 12.77 -5.12
C TYR A 162 -11.49 11.73 -6.24
N LEU A 163 -10.56 10.78 -6.36
CA LEU A 163 -10.67 9.69 -7.33
C LEU A 163 -11.88 8.78 -7.03
N THR A 164 -12.17 8.55 -5.75
CA THR A 164 -13.32 7.76 -5.34
C THR A 164 -14.65 8.44 -5.74
N VAL A 165 -14.71 9.77 -5.71
CA VAL A 165 -15.92 10.54 -6.06
C VAL A 165 -16.08 10.66 -7.59
N LEU A 166 -15.00 10.89 -8.35
CA LEU A 166 -15.02 10.99 -9.82
C LEU A 166 -15.44 9.67 -10.49
N ILE A 167 -14.90 8.55 -10.01
CA ILE A 167 -15.15 7.23 -10.62
C ILE A 167 -16.60 6.79 -10.35
N LYS A 168 -17.18 7.17 -9.20
CA LYS A 168 -18.56 6.81 -8.84
C LYS A 168 -19.66 7.63 -9.54
N ARG A 169 -19.35 8.76 -10.20
CA ARG A 169 -20.37 9.71 -10.73
C ARG A 169 -20.16 10.09 -12.20
N HIS A 170 -19.97 9.09 -13.06
CA HIS A 170 -19.58 9.23 -14.47
C HIS A 170 -20.47 10.10 -15.41
N PRO A 171 -21.66 10.63 -15.05
CA PRO A 171 -22.30 11.71 -15.82
C PRO A 171 -22.20 13.13 -15.20
N ALA A 172 -21.77 13.27 -13.93
CA ALA A 172 -21.71 14.56 -13.21
C ALA A 172 -20.29 15.13 -13.03
N ASN A 173 -19.32 14.58 -13.77
CA ASN A 173 -17.93 15.01 -13.66
C ASN A 173 -17.76 16.46 -14.14
N PRO A 174 -17.03 17.31 -13.38
CA PRO A 174 -16.82 18.71 -13.74
C PRO A 174 -16.06 18.82 -15.06
N LYS A 175 -16.65 19.53 -16.03
CA LYS A 175 -16.09 19.69 -17.39
C LYS A 175 -15.18 20.91 -17.55
N THR A 176 -15.07 21.75 -16.52
CA THR A 176 -14.28 22.98 -16.51
C THR A 176 -13.44 23.08 -15.25
N ILE A 177 -12.29 23.77 -15.34
CA ILE A 177 -11.39 23.99 -14.19
C ILE A 177 -12.12 24.65 -13.01
N ALA A 178 -13.00 25.61 -13.27
CA ALA A 178 -13.79 26.29 -12.23
C ALA A 178 -14.83 25.35 -11.59
N GLY A 179 -15.50 24.51 -12.40
CA GLY A 179 -16.42 23.50 -11.89
C GLY A 179 -15.70 22.47 -11.01
N LEU A 180 -14.50 22.09 -11.41
CA LEU A 180 -13.64 21.20 -10.65
C LEU A 180 -13.23 21.81 -9.31
N PHE A 181 -12.79 23.07 -9.30
CA PHE A 181 -12.45 23.77 -8.07
C PHE A 181 -13.61 23.81 -7.07
N ASN A 182 -14.81 24.18 -7.53
CA ASN A 182 -16.01 24.21 -6.69
C ASN A 182 -16.41 22.82 -6.19
N HIS A 183 -16.29 21.81 -7.04
CA HIS A 183 -16.60 20.43 -6.68
C HIS A 183 -15.64 19.91 -5.58
N MET A 184 -14.34 20.15 -5.74
CA MET A 184 -13.34 19.83 -4.72
C MET A 184 -13.58 20.61 -3.43
N LYS A 185 -13.99 21.89 -3.51
CA LYS A 185 -14.30 22.69 -2.32
C LYS A 185 -15.52 22.15 -1.57
N SER A 186 -16.52 21.68 -2.29
CA SER A 186 -17.75 21.14 -1.69
C SER A 186 -17.54 19.76 -1.05
N HIS A 187 -16.79 18.88 -1.72
CA HIS A 187 -16.70 17.47 -1.36
C HIS A 187 -15.43 17.08 -0.60
N LEU A 188 -14.36 17.86 -0.69
CA LEU A 188 -13.08 17.55 -0.05
C LEU A 188 -12.76 18.54 1.07
N ASP A 189 -12.73 19.84 0.75
CA ASP A 189 -12.34 20.88 1.71
C ASP A 189 -12.98 22.24 1.39
N LYS A 190 -13.92 22.66 2.24
CA LYS A 190 -14.63 23.93 2.12
C LYS A 190 -13.72 25.17 2.19
N ASN A 191 -12.51 25.01 2.73
CA ASN A 191 -11.52 26.08 2.88
C ASN A 191 -10.37 25.97 1.86
N MET A 192 -10.50 25.13 0.83
CA MET A 192 -9.46 24.95 -0.18
C MET A 192 -9.09 26.27 -0.87
N THR A 193 -7.80 26.61 -0.82
CA THR A 193 -7.24 27.80 -1.48
C THR A 193 -6.93 27.53 -2.95
N ASN A 194 -6.88 28.60 -3.76
CA ASN A 194 -6.50 28.50 -5.17
C ASN A 194 -5.10 27.90 -5.36
N GLN A 195 -4.16 28.21 -4.47
CA GLN A 195 -2.80 27.66 -4.54
C GLN A 195 -2.78 26.14 -4.31
N THR A 196 -3.54 25.66 -3.32
CA THR A 196 -3.68 24.22 -3.03
C THR A 196 -4.33 23.50 -4.21
N PHE A 197 -5.37 24.12 -4.78
CA PHE A 197 -6.04 23.59 -5.96
C PHE A 197 -5.12 23.46 -7.16
N GLN A 198 -4.30 24.47 -7.47
CA GLN A 198 -3.37 24.41 -8.60
C GLN A 198 -2.33 23.30 -8.42
N LYS A 199 -1.79 23.12 -7.20
CA LYS A 199 -0.87 22.00 -6.90
C LYS A 199 -1.54 20.64 -7.15
N LEU A 200 -2.80 20.48 -6.72
CA LEU A 200 -3.55 19.25 -6.92
C LEU A 200 -3.88 19.00 -8.40
N LEU A 201 -4.34 20.03 -9.11
CA LEU A 201 -4.64 19.95 -10.55
C LEU A 201 -3.39 19.51 -11.33
N GLN A 202 -2.23 20.09 -11.03
CA GLN A 202 -0.97 19.70 -11.64
C GLN A 202 -0.63 18.22 -11.36
N ALA A 203 -0.83 17.75 -10.12
CA ALA A 203 -0.61 16.36 -9.77
C ALA A 203 -1.56 15.41 -10.53
N PHE A 204 -2.83 15.76 -10.69
CA PHE A 204 -3.78 14.94 -11.46
C PHE A 204 -3.42 14.85 -12.93
N VAL A 205 -2.95 15.95 -13.54
CA VAL A 205 -2.51 15.96 -14.94
C VAL A 205 -1.22 15.17 -15.12
N GLN A 206 -0.22 15.35 -14.24
CA GLN A 206 1.05 14.61 -14.31
C GLN A 206 0.87 13.10 -14.17
N ASN A 207 -0.11 12.67 -13.37
CA ASN A 207 -0.41 11.25 -13.19
C ASN A 207 -1.46 10.72 -14.18
N GLY A 208 -1.89 11.54 -15.15
CA GLY A 208 -2.75 11.10 -16.26
C GLY A 208 -4.23 10.89 -15.90
N TYR A 209 -4.69 11.33 -14.72
CA TYR A 209 -6.08 11.19 -14.27
C TYR A 209 -7.02 12.22 -14.89
N ILE A 210 -6.47 13.36 -15.33
CA ILE A 210 -7.22 14.46 -15.94
C ILE A 210 -6.43 14.95 -17.15
N LYS A 211 -7.10 15.17 -18.28
CA LYS A 211 -6.52 15.86 -19.43
C LYS A 211 -7.11 17.27 -19.52
N LEU A 212 -6.25 18.25 -19.81
CA LEU A 212 -6.63 19.65 -20.02
C LEU A 212 -6.57 19.96 -21.51
N ASN A 213 -7.72 20.29 -22.10
CA ASN A 213 -7.82 20.83 -23.46
C ASN A 213 -8.52 22.20 -23.39
N ASP A 214 -7.81 23.29 -23.67
CA ASP A 214 -8.34 24.66 -23.74
C ASP A 214 -9.31 25.03 -22.59
N LYS A 215 -8.88 24.80 -21.35
CA LYS A 215 -9.63 25.03 -20.08
C LYS A 215 -10.81 24.07 -19.82
N LYS A 216 -11.02 23.06 -20.67
CA LYS A 216 -11.95 21.95 -20.44
C LYS A 216 -11.21 20.71 -19.92
N LEU A 217 -11.88 19.99 -19.04
CA LEU A 217 -11.41 18.75 -18.43
C LEU A 217 -12.00 17.56 -19.20
N THR A 218 -11.15 16.61 -19.57
CA THR A 218 -11.52 15.36 -20.25
C THR A 218 -10.83 14.17 -19.60
#